data_AF-A0AA41V6Z7-F1
#
_entry.id   AF-A0AA41V6Z7-F1
#
_cell.length_a   1.000
_cell.length_b   1.000
_cell.length_c   1.000
_cell.angle_alpha   90.00
_cell.angle_beta   90.00
_cell.angle_gamma   90.00
#
_symmetry.space_group_name_H-M   'P 1'
#
loop_
_entity.id
_entity.type
_entity.pdbx_description
1 polymer ?
#
loop_
_entity_poly.entity_id
_entity_poly.type
_entity_poly.pdbx_seq_one_letter_code
_entity_poly.pdbx_strand_id
1 'polypeptide(L)' 'MFEINFENEKGEKGMVWQNSWAYSTRTIGVMVMVHGDDKGLVLPPKVASVQ' A
#
# COMPACT_ATOMS: atom_id res chain seq x y z
N MET A 1 -18.65 16.59 -2.94
CA MET A 1 -18.20 16.06 -1.63
C MET A 1 -17.10 16.94 -1.00
N PHE A 2 -15.99 17.25 -1.68
CA PHE A 2 -14.93 18.10 -1.09
C PHE A 2 -14.43 19.28 -1.94
N GLU A 3 -15.03 19.56 -3.11
CA GLU A 3 -14.74 20.75 -3.96
C GLU A 3 -13.27 21.18 -4.04
N ILE A 4 -12.37 20.22 -4.21
CA ILE A 4 -10.93 20.47 -4.25
C ILE A 4 -10.59 21.04 -5.63
N ASN A 5 -10.35 22.34 -5.70
CA ASN A 5 -10.09 23.09 -6.92
C ASN A 5 -8.77 23.84 -6.82
N PHE A 6 -8.16 24.11 -7.97
CA PHE A 6 -7.02 25.01 -8.11
C PHE A 6 -7.30 26.04 -9.21
N GLU A 7 -6.58 27.16 -9.18
CA GLU A 7 -6.58 28.15 -10.26
C GLU A 7 -5.37 27.88 -11.15
N ASN A 8 -5.58 27.75 -12.45
CA ASN A 8 -4.49 27.55 -13.41
C ASN A 8 -3.87 28.90 -13.82
N GLU A 9 -2.77 28.87 -14.59
CA GLU A 9 -2.07 30.07 -15.07
C GLU A 9 -2.94 31.01 -15.93
N LYS A 10 -4.08 30.54 -16.41
CA LYS A 10 -5.05 31.31 -17.20
C LYS A 10 -6.19 31.89 -16.34
N GLY A 11 -6.15 31.71 -15.02
CA GLY A 11 -7.21 32.13 -14.09
C GLY A 11 -8.45 31.23 -14.10
N GLU A 12 -8.39 30.06 -14.73
CA GLU A 12 -9.51 29.13 -14.80
C GLU A 12 -9.48 28.16 -13.60
N LYS A 13 -10.65 27.87 -13.05
CA LYS A 13 -10.79 26.85 -11.99
C LYS A 13 -10.70 25.45 -12.59
N GLY A 14 -9.69 24.69 -12.18
CA GLY A 14 -9.54 23.28 -12.50
C GLY A 14 -9.83 22.39 -11.29
N MET A 15 -10.39 21.21 -11.54
CA MET A 15 -10.45 20.15 -10.53
C MET A 15 -9.13 19.39 -10.50
N VAL A 16 -8.70 19.00 -9.30
CA VAL A 16 -7.47 18.22 -9.12
C VAL A 16 -7.64 16.78 -9.60
N TRP A 17 -6.55 16.22 -10.15
CA TRP A 17 -6.43 14.79 -10.38
C TRP A 17 -5.94 14.12 -9.11
N GLN A 18 -6.76 13.25 -8.53
CA GLN A 18 -6.44 12.57 -7.26
C GLN A 18 -6.17 11.08 -7.51
N ASN A 19 -5.23 10.54 -6.74
CA ASN A 19 -5.01 9.11 -6.60
C ASN A 19 -5.08 8.71 -5.13
N SER A 20 -5.35 7.43 -4.88
CA SER A 20 -5.35 6.86 -3.54
C SER A 20 -4.80 5.44 -3.58
N TRP A 21 -4.15 5.02 -2.49
CA TRP A 21 -3.59 3.68 -2.35
C TRP A 21 -3.67 3.24 -0.90
N ALA A 22 -3.64 1.94 -0.66
CA ALA A 22 -3.62 1.37 0.67
C ALA A 22 -2.73 0.13 0.73
N TYR A 23 -2.10 -0.05 1.89
CA TYR A 23 -1.33 -1.23 2.24
C TYR A 23 -1.52 -1.49 3.74
N SER A 24 -1.52 -2.74 4.16
CA SER A 24 -1.81 -3.09 5.55
C SER A 24 -1.05 -4.33 6.00
N THR A 25 -1.10 -4.62 7.30
CA THR A 25 -0.52 -5.83 7.91
C THR A 25 -1.10 -7.14 7.36
N ARG A 26 -2.20 -7.10 6.58
CA ARG A 26 -2.73 -8.26 5.87
C ARG A 26 -1.67 -8.96 5.01
N THR A 27 -0.71 -8.22 4.47
CA THR A 27 0.34 -8.81 3.63
C THR A 27 1.31 -9.70 4.40
N ILE A 28 1.44 -9.51 5.72
CA ILE A 28 2.16 -10.45 6.59
C ILE A 28 1.43 -11.80 6.61
N GLY A 29 0.09 -11.79 6.72
CA GLY A 29 -0.70 -13.01 6.63
C GLY A 29 -0.57 -13.72 5.27
N VAL A 30 -0.52 -12.96 4.17
CA VAL A 30 -0.23 -13.51 2.83
C VAL A 30 1.13 -14.20 2.80
N MET A 31 2.18 -13.56 3.32
CA MET A 31 3.52 -14.15 3.38
C MET A 31 3.53 -15.47 4.18
N VAL A 32 2.84 -15.51 5.32
CA VAL A 32 2.70 -16.73 6.12
C VAL A 32 2.02 -17.86 5.34
N MET A 33 0.90 -17.57 4.65
CA MET A 33 0.18 -18.59 3.88
C MET A 33 0.95 -19.08 2.65
N VAL A 34 1.74 -18.22 2.02
CA VAL A 34 2.49 -18.56 0.80
C VAL A 34 3.71 -19.42 1.11
N HIS A 35 4.38 -19.19 2.24
CA HIS A 35 5.66 -19.82 2.54
C HIS A 35 5.61 -20.88 3.64
N GLY A 36 4.59 -20.88 4.52
CA GLY A 36 4.48 -21.84 5.61
C GLY A 36 4.36 -23.30 5.13
N ASP A 37 4.84 -24.22 5.96
CA ASP A 37 4.77 -25.67 5.73
C ASP A 37 4.30 -26.42 6.99
N ASP A 38 4.26 -27.75 6.96
CA ASP A 38 3.84 -28.58 8.10
C ASP A 38 4.73 -28.43 9.35
N LYS A 39 5.93 -27.86 9.22
CA LYS A 39 6.85 -27.57 10.33
C LYS A 39 6.68 -26.16 10.89
N GLY A 40 5.91 -25.30 10.23
CA GLY A 40 5.50 -23.98 10.71
C GLY A 40 5.89 -22.83 9.79
N LEU A 41 6.39 -21.75 10.38
CA LEU A 41 6.70 -20.52 9.65
C LEU A 41 8.00 -20.63 8.87
N VAL A 42 7.94 -20.29 7.59
CA VAL A 42 9.13 -20.04 6.75
C VAL A 42 9.13 -18.57 6.37
N LEU A 43 10.03 -17.80 6.97
CA LEU A 43 10.14 -16.36 6.72
C LEU A 43 11.18 -16.11 5.62
N PRO A 44 10.87 -15.27 4.61
CA PRO A 44 11.86 -14.85 3.64
C PRO A 44 13.05 -14.16 4.33
N PRO A 45 14.32 -14.43 3.92
CA PRO A 45 15.51 -13.93 4.64
C PRO A 45 15.57 -12.41 4.81
N LYS A 46 14.94 -11.64 3.91
CA LYS A 46 14.91 -10.17 3.97
C LYS A 46 14.03 -9.61 5.09
N VAL A 47 13.14 -10.42 5.67
CA VAL A 47 12.17 -9.99 6.70
C VAL A 47 12.20 -10.88 7.95
N ALA A 48 13.06 -11.90 7.97
CA ALA A 48 13.31 -12.73 9.15
C ALA A 48 14.08 -11.90 10.20
N SER A 49 13.68 -12.00 11.48
CA SER A 49 14.37 -11.28 12.57
C SER A 49 15.78 -11.83 12.86
N VAL A 50 16.00 -13.12 12.57
CA VAL A 50 17.28 -13.81 12.65
C VAL A 50 17.43 -14.59 11.35
N GLN A 51 18.63 -14.57 10.77
CA GLN A 51 18.96 -15.28 9.53
C GLN A 51 19.71 -16.58 9.82
#